data_AF-A0A0A6S3W0-F1
#
_entry.id   AF-A0A0A6S3W0-F1
#
_cell.length_a   1.000
_cell.length_b   1.000
_cell.length_c   1.000
_cell.angle_alpha   90.00
_cell.angle_beta   90.00
_cell.angle_gamma   90.00
#
_symmetry.space_group_name_H-M   'P 1'
#
loop_
_entity.id
_entity.type
_entity.pdbx_description
1 polymer ?
#
loop_
_entity_poly.entity_id
_entity_poly.type
_entity_poly.pdbx_seq_one_letter_code
_entity_poly.pdbx_strand_id
1 'polypeptide(L)'
;MNRVILLILIITLNPFGCNETEKQVDVQNKVNAFIIEMNPDLYQSMTRMRKEITLADTKIQQLYELKGLFPNQREMIDKSLKQWHELRKNLKFTLNNIYDKVEAAYVAYKIDEIQGKKKFSLYLTSAFKRGEYRLSEC
;
A
#
# COMPACT_ATOMS: atom_id res chain seq x y z
N MET A 1 52.70 34.40 8.75
CA MET A 1 53.18 33.51 9.83
C MET A 1 52.20 33.61 10.99
N ASN A 2 51.15 32.79 11.02
CA ASN A 2 51.09 31.40 11.54
C ASN A 2 51.03 31.36 13.08
N ARG A 3 49.84 31.03 13.63
CA ARG A 3 49.57 30.30 14.89
C ARG A 3 48.11 30.47 15.39
N VAL A 4 47.10 30.23 14.55
CA VAL A 4 45.77 29.79 15.03
C VAL A 4 45.12 28.93 13.93
N ILE A 5 45.76 27.80 13.64
CA ILE A 5 45.09 26.64 13.04
C ILE A 5 44.96 25.62 14.17
N LEU A 6 43.86 24.87 14.12
CA LEU A 6 43.48 23.69 14.92
C LEU A 6 42.60 23.95 16.15
N LEU A 7 41.47 23.22 16.18
CA LEU A 7 40.41 23.13 17.19
C LEU A 7 39.38 24.26 17.01
N ILE A 8 38.23 24.09 16.35
CA ILE A 8 37.24 23.02 16.48
C ILE A 8 36.53 22.86 15.12
N LEU A 9 37.04 21.93 14.31
CA LEU A 9 36.20 21.08 13.48
C LEU A 9 35.48 20.12 14.44
N ILE A 10 34.25 19.71 14.10
CA ILE A 10 33.36 18.78 14.84
C ILE A 10 32.35 19.50 15.76
N ILE A 11 31.30 20.07 15.17
CA ILE A 11 29.93 19.93 15.70
C ILE A 11 29.01 19.60 14.52
N THR A 12 28.92 18.30 14.27
CA THR A 12 27.74 17.57 13.79
C THR A 12 26.98 18.14 12.59
N LEU A 13 27.42 17.71 11.41
CA LEU A 13 26.50 17.07 10.47
C LEU A 13 25.47 16.26 11.28
N ASN A 14 24.18 16.59 11.16
CA ASN A 14 23.10 15.70 11.54
C ASN A 14 22.83 14.76 10.37
N PRO A 15 23.24 13.48 10.38
CA PRO A 15 22.61 12.46 9.57
C PRO A 15 21.68 11.63 10.48
N PHE A 16 20.59 12.23 10.93
CA PHE A 16 19.49 11.45 11.54
C PHE A 16 18.17 11.82 10.86
N GLY A 17 18.17 11.61 9.55
CA GLY A 17 16.97 11.47 8.72
C GLY A 17 16.98 10.13 8.00
N CYS A 18 17.51 9.07 8.64
CA CYS A 18 17.45 7.72 8.11
C CYS A 18 16.42 6.92 8.88
N ASN A 19 15.51 6.31 8.11
CA ASN A 19 15.15 4.89 8.18
C ASN A 19 13.70 4.53 8.51
N GLU A 20 12.74 5.45 8.37
CA GLU A 20 11.31 5.08 8.45
C GLU A 20 10.75 4.64 7.09
N THR A 21 11.08 5.36 6.02
CA THR A 21 10.60 5.05 4.66
C THR A 21 11.16 3.74 4.11
N GLU A 22 12.42 3.43 4.40
CA GLU A 22 13.07 2.18 3.97
C GLU A 22 12.47 0.95 4.68
N LYS A 23 12.17 1.07 5.98
CA LYS A 23 11.48 0.02 6.75
C LYS A 23 10.06 -0.26 6.23
N GLN A 24 9.32 0.78 5.86
CA GLN A 24 7.96 0.63 5.34
C GLN A 24 7.94 -0.09 3.98
N VAL A 25 8.88 0.25 3.10
CA VAL A 25 9.04 -0.42 1.79
C VAL A 25 9.42 -1.90 1.97
N ASP A 26 10.28 -2.22 2.96
CA ASP A 26 10.64 -3.60 3.28
C ASP A 26 9.44 -4.45 3.76
N VAL A 27 8.60 -3.90 4.66
CA VAL A 27 7.39 -4.59 5.12
C VAL A 27 6.41 -4.84 3.97
N GLN A 28 6.17 -3.82 3.14
CA GLN A 28 5.26 -3.93 2.00
C GLN A 28 5.71 -5.01 1.01
N ASN A 29 7.02 -5.12 0.77
CA ASN A 29 7.60 -6.14 -0.11
C ASN A 29 7.43 -7.55 0.47
N LYS A 30 7.62 -7.73 1.78
CA LYS A 30 7.39 -9.02 2.45
C LYS A 30 5.93 -9.47 2.37
N VAL A 31 5.00 -8.55 2.62
CA VAL A 31 3.55 -8.81 2.49
C VAL A 31 3.18 -9.14 1.04
N ASN A 32 3.77 -8.42 0.07
CA ASN A 32 3.55 -8.70 -1.36
C ASN A 32 4.10 -10.08 -1.76
N ALA A 33 5.28 -10.47 -1.30
CA ALA A 33 5.85 -11.79 -1.57
C ALA A 33 4.96 -12.89 -0.97
N PHE A 34 4.51 -12.71 0.28
CA PHE A 34 3.60 -13.63 0.96
C PHE A 34 2.30 -13.84 0.17
N ILE A 35 1.64 -12.77 -0.29
CA ILE A 35 0.38 -12.91 -1.03
C ILE A 35 0.59 -13.53 -2.43
N ILE A 36 1.72 -13.26 -3.10
CA ILE A 36 2.06 -13.89 -4.38
C ILE A 36 2.15 -15.42 -4.21
N GLU A 37 2.80 -15.87 -3.14
CA GLU A 37 2.96 -17.29 -2.84
C GLU A 37 1.64 -17.94 -2.41
N MET A 38 0.89 -17.28 -1.54
CA MET A 38 -0.27 -17.87 -0.85
C MET A 38 -1.58 -17.74 -1.62
N ASN A 39 -1.79 -16.62 -2.32
CA ASN A 39 -2.99 -16.34 -3.11
C ASN A 39 -2.69 -15.40 -4.30
N PRO A 40 -2.14 -15.92 -5.40
CA PRO A 40 -1.78 -15.14 -6.57
C PRO A 40 -2.98 -14.44 -7.23
N ASP A 41 -4.19 -15.00 -7.13
CA ASP A 41 -5.41 -14.41 -7.68
C ASP A 41 -5.82 -13.14 -6.91
N LEU A 42 -5.65 -13.15 -5.58
CA LEU A 42 -5.84 -11.96 -4.75
C LEU A 42 -4.79 -10.90 -5.09
N TYR A 43 -3.53 -11.29 -5.24
CA TYR A 43 -2.47 -10.37 -5.69
C TYR A 43 -2.78 -9.74 -7.06
N GLN A 44 -3.26 -10.54 -8.02
CA GLN A 44 -3.67 -10.06 -9.34
C GLN A 44 -4.85 -9.08 -9.21
N SER A 45 -5.81 -9.36 -8.34
CA SER A 45 -6.96 -8.49 -8.09
C SER A 45 -6.55 -7.16 -7.46
N MET A 46 -5.63 -7.18 -6.48
CA MET A 46 -5.04 -5.95 -5.92
C MET A 46 -4.27 -5.15 -6.97
N THR A 47 -3.53 -5.83 -7.85
CA THR A 47 -2.81 -5.18 -8.96
C THR A 47 -3.77 -4.53 -9.96
N ARG A 48 -4.89 -5.19 -10.28
CA ARG A 48 -5.95 -4.59 -11.10
C ARG A 48 -6.55 -3.36 -10.44
N MET A 49 -6.86 -3.42 -9.14
CA MET A 49 -7.36 -2.24 -8.40
C MET A 49 -6.37 -1.07 -8.44
N ARG A 50 -5.06 -1.31 -8.29
CA ARG A 50 -4.04 -0.24 -8.44
C ARG A 50 -4.09 0.40 -9.82
N LYS A 51 -4.22 -0.40 -10.89
CA LYS A 51 -4.34 0.11 -12.26
C LYS A 51 -5.60 0.95 -12.45
N GLU A 52 -6.75 0.49 -11.92
CA GLU A 52 -8.01 1.23 -12.00
C GLU A 52 -7.95 2.56 -11.21
N ILE A 53 -7.23 2.60 -10.08
CA ILE A 53 -6.96 3.85 -9.34
C ILE A 53 -6.15 4.83 -10.21
N THR A 54 -5.08 4.37 -10.86
CA THR A 54 -4.29 5.21 -11.77
C THR A 54 -5.10 5.69 -12.98
N LEU A 55 -5.98 4.84 -13.51
CA LEU A 55 -6.91 5.23 -14.57
C LEU A 55 -7.87 6.31 -14.08
N ALA A 56 -8.46 6.15 -12.90
CA ALA A 56 -9.34 7.15 -12.30
C ALA A 56 -8.61 8.49 -12.08
N ASP A 57 -7.37 8.47 -11.58
CA ASP A 57 -6.53 9.67 -11.44
C ASP A 57 -6.35 10.38 -12.78
N THR A 58 -6.08 9.62 -13.85
CA THR A 58 -5.93 10.17 -15.21
C THR A 58 -7.23 10.79 -15.72
N LYS A 59 -8.37 10.13 -15.50
CA LYS A 59 -9.68 10.61 -15.95
C LYS A 59 -10.11 11.87 -15.20
N ILE A 60 -9.84 11.94 -13.90
CA ILE A 60 -10.08 13.14 -13.10
C ILE A 60 -9.27 14.32 -13.67
N GLN A 61 -7.99 14.11 -13.98
CA GLN A 61 -7.14 15.15 -14.55
C GLN A 61 -7.68 15.65 -15.91
N GLN A 62 -8.05 14.74 -16.81
CA GLN A 62 -8.65 15.07 -18.10
C GLN A 62 -9.95 15.88 -17.95
N LEU A 63 -10.79 15.55 -16.95
CA LEU A 63 -12.03 16.29 -16.69
C LEU A 63 -11.77 17.69 -16.15
N TYR A 64 -10.73 17.89 -15.32
CA TYR A 64 -10.34 19.24 -14.89
C TYR A 64 -9.84 20.10 -16.05
N GLU A 65 -9.06 19.53 -16.96
CA GLU A 65 -8.63 20.22 -18.18
C GLU A 65 -9.82 20.61 -19.05
N LEU A 66 -10.76 19.67 -19.27
CA LEU A 66 -11.99 19.93 -20.01
C LEU A 66 -12.84 21.03 -19.35
N LYS A 67 -12.93 21.03 -18.02
CA LYS A 67 -13.65 22.05 -17.25
C LYS A 67 -13.09 23.46 -17.47
N GLY A 68 -11.77 23.57 -17.66
CA GLY A 68 -11.09 24.82 -17.97
C GLY A 68 -11.45 25.37 -19.36
N LEU A 69 -11.57 24.48 -20.35
CA LEU A 69 -11.88 24.83 -21.74
C LEU A 69 -13.36 25.21 -21.97
N PHE A 70 -14.29 24.60 -21.21
CA PHE A 70 -15.72 24.75 -21.44
C PHE A 70 -16.46 25.26 -20.18
N PRO A 71 -16.29 26.54 -19.80
CA PRO A 71 -16.84 27.07 -18.54
C PRO A 71 -18.37 27.04 -18.46
N ASN A 72 -19.08 27.07 -19.60
CA ASN A 72 -20.55 27.01 -19.63
C ASN A 72 -21.10 25.59 -19.42
N GLN A 73 -20.26 24.56 -19.50
CA GLN A 73 -20.64 23.14 -19.35
C GLN A 73 -20.18 22.54 -18.02
N ARG A 74 -19.79 23.39 -17.06
CA ARG A 74 -19.20 22.97 -15.77
C ARG A 74 -20.07 21.99 -14.99
N GLU A 75 -21.39 22.17 -14.99
CA GLU A 75 -22.29 21.31 -14.22
C GLU A 75 -22.23 19.85 -14.69
N MET A 76 -22.22 19.61 -16.00
CA MET A 76 -22.11 18.27 -16.58
C MET A 76 -20.75 17.64 -16.23
N ILE A 77 -19.68 18.42 -16.32
CA ILE A 77 -18.33 17.95 -16.02
C ILE A 77 -18.17 17.64 -14.52
N ASP A 78 -18.78 18.45 -13.64
CA ASP A 78 -18.74 18.26 -12.19
C ASP A 78 -19.48 16.99 -11.75
N LYS A 79 -20.57 16.62 -12.43
CA LYS A 79 -21.24 15.31 -12.22
C LYS A 79 -20.29 14.15 -12.52
N SER A 80 -19.58 14.19 -13.64
CA SER A 80 -18.58 13.16 -13.97
C SER A 80 -17.39 13.16 -13.01
N LEU A 81 -16.88 14.32 -12.62
CA LEU A 81 -15.81 14.42 -11.62
C LEU A 81 -16.21 13.75 -10.30
N LYS A 82 -17.44 14.00 -9.83
CA LYS A 82 -17.95 13.36 -8.60
C LYS A 82 -17.92 11.83 -8.69
N GLN A 83 -18.40 11.27 -9.81
CA GLN A 83 -18.42 9.81 -10.02
C GLN A 83 -17.01 9.21 -10.00
N TRP A 84 -16.05 9.84 -10.67
CA TRP A 84 -14.67 9.36 -10.69
C TRP A 84 -13.97 9.50 -9.34
N HIS A 85 -14.24 10.58 -8.60
CA HIS A 85 -13.72 10.75 -7.23
C HIS A 85 -14.28 9.69 -6.28
N GLU A 86 -15.58 9.40 -6.35
CA GLU A 86 -16.21 8.34 -5.55
C GLU A 86 -15.63 6.96 -5.88
N LEU A 87 -15.50 6.63 -7.17
CA LEU A 87 -14.87 5.37 -7.60
C LEU A 87 -13.44 5.24 -7.07
N ARG A 88 -12.61 6.27 -7.27
CA ARG A 88 -11.23 6.32 -6.78
C ARG A 88 -11.16 6.11 -5.27
N LYS A 89 -12.03 6.79 -4.51
CA LYS A 89 -12.11 6.68 -3.05
C LYS A 89 -12.45 5.24 -2.63
N ASN A 90 -13.48 4.66 -3.24
CA ASN A 90 -13.94 3.31 -2.91
C ASN A 90 -12.87 2.25 -3.24
N LEU A 91 -12.18 2.38 -4.37
CA LEU A 91 -11.09 1.49 -4.75
C LEU A 91 -9.91 1.59 -3.77
N LYS A 92 -9.50 2.81 -3.40
CA LYS A 92 -8.42 3.01 -2.42
C LYS A 92 -8.78 2.43 -1.04
N PHE A 93 -9.99 2.70 -0.56
CA PHE A 93 -10.49 2.16 0.70
C PHE A 93 -10.49 0.62 0.70
N THR A 94 -11.03 0.02 -0.37
CA THR A 94 -11.08 -1.44 -0.51
C THR A 94 -9.67 -2.04 -0.56
N LEU A 95 -8.77 -1.46 -1.35
CA LEU A 95 -7.39 -1.93 -1.47
C LEU A 95 -6.66 -1.86 -0.12
N ASN A 96 -6.81 -0.78 0.64
CA ASN A 96 -6.20 -0.62 1.96
C ASN A 96 -6.75 -1.66 2.96
N ASN A 97 -8.07 -1.85 3.00
CA ASN A 97 -8.67 -2.87 3.88
C ASN A 97 -8.19 -4.29 3.54
N ILE A 98 -7.95 -4.58 2.26
CA ILE A 98 -7.37 -5.87 1.86
C ILE A 98 -5.93 -5.96 2.36
N TYR A 99 -5.13 -4.90 2.18
CA TYR A 99 -3.76 -4.86 2.67
C TYR A 99 -3.66 -5.11 4.18
N ASP A 100 -4.46 -4.43 5.00
CA ASP A 100 -4.45 -4.61 6.46
C ASP A 100 -4.73 -6.07 6.86
N LYS A 101 -5.67 -6.72 6.16
CA LYS A 101 -5.99 -8.13 6.38
C LYS A 101 -4.86 -9.07 5.95
N VAL A 102 -4.22 -8.79 4.81
CA VAL A 102 -3.10 -9.60 4.31
C VAL A 102 -1.90 -9.45 5.23
N GLU A 103 -1.62 -8.24 5.72
CA GLU A 103 -0.55 -7.99 6.68
C GLU A 103 -0.79 -8.74 8.00
N ALA A 104 -2.01 -8.68 8.55
CA ALA A 104 -2.37 -9.45 9.73
C ALA A 104 -2.19 -10.98 9.52
N ALA A 105 -2.59 -11.49 8.36
CA ALA A 105 -2.39 -12.89 8.00
C ALA A 105 -0.90 -13.26 7.86
N TYR A 106 -0.08 -12.37 7.30
CA TYR A 106 1.37 -12.55 7.22
C TYR A 106 2.01 -12.62 8.61
N VAL A 107 1.64 -11.71 9.51
CA VAL A 107 2.14 -11.71 10.89
C VAL A 107 1.75 -13.00 11.61
N ALA A 108 0.49 -13.42 11.50
CA ALA A 108 0.03 -14.68 12.08
C ALA A 108 0.81 -15.89 11.54
N TYR A 109 1.04 -15.94 10.22
CA TYR A 109 1.87 -16.96 9.58
C TYR A 109 3.29 -16.98 10.15
N LYS A 110 3.95 -15.82 10.33
CA LYS A 110 5.29 -15.75 10.89
C LYS A 110 5.34 -16.18 12.37
N ILE A 111 4.33 -15.86 13.17
CA ILE A 111 4.23 -16.31 14.57
C ILE A 111 4.14 -17.84 14.62
N ASP A 112 3.28 -18.45 13.81
CA ASP A 112 3.12 -19.91 13.77
C ASP A 112 4.40 -20.62 13.29
N GLU A 113 5.12 -20.03 12.33
CA GLU A 113 6.41 -20.52 11.86
C GLU A 113 7.45 -20.51 13.00
N ILE A 114 7.54 -19.41 13.75
CA ILE A 114 8.45 -19.27 14.91
C ILE A 114 8.11 -20.29 16.00
N GLN A 115 6.81 -20.52 16.25
CA GLN A 115 6.34 -21.50 17.24
C GLN A 115 6.48 -22.96 16.77
N GLY A 116 7.02 -23.21 15.57
CA GLY A 116 7.22 -24.55 15.04
C GLY A 116 5.92 -25.27 14.64
N LYS A 117 4.82 -24.54 14.49
CA LYS A 117 3.49 -25.08 14.12
C LYS A 117 3.38 -25.36 12.62
N LYS A 118 4.39 -25.99 12.01
CA LYS A 118 4.50 -26.29 10.56
C LYS A 118 3.28 -26.99 9.92
N LYS A 119 2.37 -27.59 10.70
CA LYS A 119 1.12 -28.19 10.21
C LYS A 119 -0.03 -27.20 9.99
N PHE A 120 -0.01 -26.02 10.61
CA PHE A 120 -1.07 -25.01 10.44
C PHE A 120 -0.89 -24.16 9.17
N SER A 121 0.33 -24.06 8.64
CA SER A 121 0.60 -23.34 7.38
C SER A 121 -0.24 -23.89 6.22
N LEU A 122 -0.40 -25.21 6.09
CA LEU A 122 -1.24 -25.83 5.05
C LEU A 122 -2.73 -25.48 5.21
N TYR A 123 -3.23 -25.43 6.46
CA TYR A 123 -4.62 -25.09 6.74
C TYR A 123 -4.89 -23.61 6.42
N LEU A 124 -3.99 -22.73 6.86
CA LEU A 124 -3.96 -21.31 6.54
C LEU A 124 -3.87 -21.08 5.03
N THR A 125 -2.99 -21.76 4.30
CA THR A 125 -2.94 -21.70 2.82
C THR A 125 -4.28 -22.11 2.21
N SER A 126 -4.91 -23.17 2.72
CA SER A 126 -6.20 -23.65 2.18
C SER A 126 -7.37 -22.70 2.48
N ALA A 127 -7.42 -22.12 3.67
CA ALA A 127 -8.43 -21.15 4.07
C ALA A 127 -8.23 -19.81 3.38
N PHE A 128 -6.98 -19.40 3.14
CA PHE A 128 -6.64 -18.17 2.43
C PHE A 128 -6.98 -18.28 0.94
N LYS A 129 -6.74 -19.45 0.34
CA LYS A 129 -7.17 -19.76 -1.03
C LYS A 129 -8.70 -19.79 -1.18
N ARG A 130 -9.44 -20.20 -0.13
CA ARG A 130 -10.91 -20.25 -0.13
C ARG A 130 -11.59 -18.95 0.31
N GLY A 131 -10.85 -17.96 0.83
CA GLY A 131 -11.43 -16.72 1.36
C GLY A 131 -12.15 -16.89 2.71
N GLU A 132 -11.84 -17.94 3.47
CA GLU A 132 -12.56 -18.36 4.68
C GLU A 132 -11.86 -17.96 5.99
N TYR A 133 -11.03 -16.92 5.99
CA TYR A 133 -10.32 -16.54 7.22
C TYR A 133 -11.26 -15.96 8.29
N ARG A 134 -11.62 -16.80 9.26
CA ARG A 134 -11.97 -16.39 10.61
C ARG A 134 -10.71 -16.48 11.45
N LEU A 135 -10.27 -15.34 12.01
CA LEU A 135 -9.33 -15.35 13.11
C LEU A 135 -9.96 -16.22 14.19
N SER A 136 -9.37 -17.38 14.48
CA SER A 136 -9.73 -18.10 15.70
C SER A 136 -9.32 -17.17 16.83
N GLU A 137 -10.32 -16.72 17.58
CA GLU A 137 -10.13 -15.94 18.80
C GLU A 137 -9.10 -16.67 19.67
N CYS A 138 -7.96 -16.00 19.87
CA CYS A 138 -7.03 -16.32 20.95
C CYS A 138 -7.49 -15.57 22.20
#